data_AF-A0A5E8V4K2-F1
#
_entry.id   AF-A0A5E8V4K2-F1
#
_cell.length_a   1.000
_cell.length_b   1.000
_cell.length_c   1.000
_cell.angle_alpha   90.00
_cell.angle_beta   90.00
_cell.angle_gamma   90.00
#
_symmetry.space_group_name_H-M   'P 1'
#
loop_
_entity.id
_entity.type
_entity.pdbx_description
1 polymer ?
#
loop_
_entity_poly.entity_id
_entity_poly.type
_entity_poly.pdbx_seq_one_letter_code
_entity_poly.pdbx_strand_id
1 'polypeptide(L)'
;MVALQETVERVRRIDVDQYRYGFETLIESDKAPKGLSEETVKFISEKKNEPAWMLQWRLEAYRRWLAMQEPTWARVDYPKIDFQDLYYYSAP
;
A
#
# COMPACT_ATOMS: atom_id res chain seq x y z
N MET A 1 -27.41 -3.86 -33.27
CA MET A 1 -26.37 -3.33 -34.17
C MET A 1 -25.06 -4.00 -33.80
N VAL A 2 -24.54 -4.85 -34.67
CA VAL A 2 -23.28 -5.59 -34.47
C VAL A 2 -22.16 -4.70 -35.01
N ALA A 3 -21.12 -4.44 -34.21
CA ALA A 3 -19.96 -3.70 -34.70
C ALA A 3 -19.36 -4.44 -35.92
N LEU A 4 -19.17 -3.72 -37.02
CA LEU A 4 -18.56 -4.26 -38.24
C LEU A 4 -17.15 -4.74 -37.89
N GLN A 5 -16.73 -5.92 -38.35
CA GLN A 5 -15.38 -6.48 -38.09
C GLN A 5 -14.26 -5.47 -38.39
N GLU A 6 -14.46 -4.63 -39.39
CA GLU A 6 -13.54 -3.54 -39.75
C GLU A 6 -13.31 -2.53 -38.61
N THR A 7 -14.33 -2.24 -37.80
CA THR A 7 -14.23 -1.33 -36.64
C THR A 7 -13.37 -1.96 -35.54
N VAL A 8 -13.53 -3.27 -35.30
CA VAL A 8 -12.73 -4.02 -34.31
C VAL A 8 -11.26 -4.08 -34.73
N GLU A 9 -10.99 -4.30 -36.01
CA GLU A 9 -9.62 -4.30 -36.52
C GLU A 9 -8.95 -2.92 -36.53
N ARG A 10 -9.74 -1.85 -36.70
CA ARG A 10 -9.25 -0.48 -36.67
C ARG A 10 -8.86 -0.06 -35.25
N VAL A 11 -9.66 -0.43 -34.25
CA VAL A 11 -9.34 -0.17 -32.82
C VAL A 11 -8.09 -0.95 -32.40
N ARG A 12 -7.97 -2.22 -32.77
CA ARG A 12 -6.76 -3.04 -32.48
C ARG A 12 -5.47 -2.45 -33.07
N ARG A 13 -5.54 -1.75 -34.20
CA ARG A 13 -4.38 -1.07 -34.80
C ARG A 13 -3.97 0.22 -34.10
N ILE A 14 -4.87 0.84 -33.34
CA ILE A 14 -4.64 2.13 -32.68
C ILE A 14 -4.10 1.94 -31.25
N ASP A 15 -4.51 0.87 -30.57
CA ASP A 15 -4.29 0.73 -29.11
C ASP A 15 -2.88 0.29 -28.68
N VAL A 16 -2.10 -0.37 -29.56
CA VAL A 16 -0.89 -1.07 -29.11
C VAL A 16 0.40 -0.28 -29.32
N ASP A 17 0.45 0.63 -30.31
CA ASP A 17 1.68 1.34 -30.68
C ASP A 17 1.74 2.81 -30.19
N GLN A 18 0.67 3.35 -29.59
CA GLN A 18 0.56 4.77 -29.22
C GLN A 18 0.96 5.10 -27.77
N TYR A 19 1.39 4.11 -26.96
CA TYR A 19 1.96 4.36 -25.63
C TYR A 19 3.50 4.30 -25.63
N ARG A 20 4.12 4.78 -26.71
CA ARG A 20 5.58 4.82 -26.87
C ARG A 20 6.30 5.82 -25.95
N TYR A 21 5.54 6.73 -25.33
CA TYR A 21 6.03 7.81 -24.45
C TYR A 21 5.37 7.76 -23.07
N GLY A 22 5.14 6.56 -22.52
CA GLY A 22 4.80 6.43 -21.11
C GLY A 22 5.95 7.00 -20.28
N PHE A 23 5.75 8.18 -19.67
CA PHE A 23 6.71 8.75 -18.73
C PHE A 23 6.71 7.87 -17.47
N GLU A 24 7.59 6.88 -17.41
CA GLU A 24 7.91 6.18 -16.17
C GLU A 24 9.04 6.93 -15.46
N THR A 25 8.79 7.38 -14.24
CA THR A 25 9.87 7.80 -13.34
C THR A 25 10.11 6.64 -12.40
N LEU A 26 11.23 5.95 -12.60
CA LEU A 26 11.72 4.96 -11.65
C LEU A 26 12.19 5.71 -10.40
N ILE A 27 11.27 5.86 -9.45
CA ILE A 27 11.59 6.41 -8.13
C ILE A 27 12.13 5.25 -7.29
N GLU A 28 13.39 5.34 -6.88
CA GLU A 28 14.00 4.37 -5.97
C GLU A 28 13.39 4.53 -4.57
N SER A 29 12.32 3.78 -4.30
CA SER A 29 11.63 3.89 -3.02
C SER A 29 12.26 2.97 -1.96
N ASP A 30 12.73 3.55 -0.86
CA ASP A 30 13.11 2.79 0.33
C ASP A 30 11.84 2.33 1.04
N LYS A 31 11.65 1.02 1.16
CA LYS A 31 10.50 0.40 1.79
C LYS A 31 10.94 -0.32 3.06
N ALA A 32 10.19 -0.10 4.13
CA ALA A 32 10.34 -0.93 5.32
C ALA A 32 10.04 -2.41 4.99
N PRO A 33 10.57 -3.37 5.78
CA PRO A 33 10.13 -4.76 5.68
C PRO A 33 8.60 -4.85 5.82
N LYS A 34 8.03 -5.87 5.15
CA LYS A 34 6.60 -6.15 5.26
C LYS A 34 6.22 -6.50 6.69
N GLY A 35 5.06 -6.01 7.11
CA GLY A 35 4.43 -6.38 8.37
C GLY A 35 4.66 -5.42 9.52
N LEU A 36 3.78 -5.54 10.50
CA LEU A 36 3.72 -4.67 11.67
C LEU A 36 4.37 -5.36 12.88
N SER A 37 5.57 -4.92 13.21
CA SER A 37 6.32 -5.33 14.39
C SER A 37 6.87 -4.13 15.16
N GLU A 38 7.36 -4.34 16.38
CA GLU A 38 8.04 -3.28 17.15
C GLU A 38 9.28 -2.75 16.40
N GLU A 39 9.97 -3.60 15.65
CA GLU A 39 11.11 -3.25 14.80
C GLU A 39 10.69 -2.32 13.65
N THR A 40 9.56 -2.60 12.99
CA THR A 40 9.00 -1.71 11.96
C THR A 40 8.68 -0.34 12.55
N VAL A 41 8.10 -0.28 13.76
CA VAL A 41 7.78 0.99 14.43
C VAL A 41 9.06 1.78 14.77
N LYS A 42 10.11 1.11 15.28
CA LYS A 42 11.41 1.72 15.56
C LYS A 42 12.07 2.24 14.28
N PHE A 43 12.10 1.42 13.23
CA PHE A 43 12.63 1.80 11.92
C PHE A 43 11.97 3.07 11.38
N ILE A 44 10.64 3.15 11.45
CA ILE A 44 9.89 4.34 11.01
C ILE A 44 10.23 5.57 11.85
N SER A 45 10.30 5.41 13.16
CA SER A 45 10.65 6.49 14.08
C SER A 45 12.06 7.03 13.83
N GLU A 46 13.03 6.16 13.58
CA GLU A 46 14.41 6.51 13.26
C GLU A 46 14.51 7.23 11.92
N LYS A 47 13.85 6.69 10.88
CA LYS A 47 13.81 7.31 9.54
C LYS A 47 13.18 8.71 9.56
N LYS A 48 12.23 8.96 10.46
CA LYS A 48 11.57 10.27 10.62
C LYS A 48 12.24 11.18 11.64
N ASN A 49 13.34 10.75 12.27
CA ASN A 49 14.04 11.49 13.31
C ASN A 49 13.09 11.98 14.43
N GLU A 50 12.16 11.11 14.86
CA GLU A 50 11.16 11.44 15.86
C GLU A 50 11.76 11.53 17.27
N PRO A 51 11.24 12.41 18.15
CA PRO A 51 11.69 12.50 19.53
C PRO A 51 11.31 11.24 20.33
N ALA A 52 12.09 10.92 21.37
CA ALA A 52 11.95 9.68 22.13
C ALA A 52 10.53 9.44 22.71
N TRP A 53 9.84 10.50 23.11
CA TRP A 53 8.47 10.39 23.63
C TRP A 53 7.48 9.90 22.57
N MET A 54 7.69 10.26 21.30
CA MET A 54 6.84 9.85 20.19
C MET A 54 7.06 8.37 19.84
N LEU A 55 8.31 7.91 19.88
CA LEU A 55 8.62 6.47 19.75
C LEU A 55 7.91 5.65 20.84
N GLN A 56 8.00 6.07 22.10
CA GLN A 56 7.34 5.36 23.21
C GLN A 56 5.82 5.33 23.04
N TRP A 57 5.23 6.45 22.63
CA TRP A 57 3.80 6.53 22.36
C TRP A 57 3.36 5.57 21.23
N ARG A 58 4.15 5.47 20.16
CA ARG A 58 3.88 4.51 19.07
C ARG A 58 4.00 3.05 19.52
N LEU A 59 5.00 2.73 20.35
CA LEU A 59 5.18 1.38 20.89
C LEU A 59 4.04 1.01 21.84
N GLU A 60 3.57 1.94 22.67
CA GLU A 60 2.41 1.73 23.53
C GLU A 60 1.14 1.50 22.72
N ALA A 61 0.92 2.29 21.67
CA ALA A 61 -0.20 2.11 20.74
C ALA A 61 -0.17 0.73 20.06
N TYR A 62 1.00 0.27 19.61
CA TYR A 62 1.18 -1.06 19.01
C TYR A 62 0.82 -2.17 19.99
N ARG A 63 1.32 -2.11 21.24
CA ARG A 63 1.00 -3.09 22.28
C ARG A 63 -0.49 -3.12 22.61
N ARG A 64 -1.12 -1.95 22.66
CA ARG A 64 -2.56 -1.87 22.89
C ARG A 64 -3.33 -2.47 21.72
N TRP A 65 -2.93 -2.19 20.49
CA TRP A 65 -3.55 -2.72 19.28
C TRP A 65 -3.48 -4.25 19.21
N LEU A 66 -2.37 -4.86 19.62
CA LEU A 66 -2.25 -6.33 19.70
C LEU A 66 -3.28 -7.00 20.62
N ALA A 67 -3.71 -6.28 21.67
CA ALA A 67 -4.74 -6.76 22.60
C ALA A 67 -6.17 -6.43 22.15
N MET A 68 -6.34 -5.61 21.12
CA MET A 68 -7.67 -5.25 20.61
C MET A 68 -8.25 -6.37 19.77
N GLN A 69 -9.56 -6.57 19.90
CA GLN A 69 -10.32 -7.40 18.98
C GLN A 69 -11.01 -6.51 17.96
N GLU A 70 -11.04 -6.98 16.73
CA GLU A 70 -11.73 -6.30 15.65
C GLU A 70 -13.25 -6.26 15.92
N PRO A 71 -13.89 -5.09 15.93
CA PRO A 71 -15.32 -4.98 16.18
C PRO A 71 -16.14 -5.55 15.02
N THR A 72 -17.16 -6.37 15.33
CA THR A 72 -18.04 -7.02 14.34
C THR A 72 -19.48 -6.50 14.35
N TRP A 73 -19.76 -5.40 15.07
CA TRP A 73 -21.13 -4.86 15.20
C TRP A 73 -21.66 -4.22 13.90
N ALA A 74 -20.77 -3.91 12.94
CA ALA A 74 -21.16 -3.36 11.66
C ALA A 74 -21.71 -4.46 10.74
N ARG A 75 -22.83 -4.19 10.05
CA ARG A 75 -23.40 -5.07 9.01
C ARG A 75 -22.65 -4.88 7.69
N VAL A 76 -21.36 -5.21 7.68
CA VAL A 76 -20.52 -5.18 6.48
C VAL A 76 -19.72 -6.48 6.41
N ASP A 77 -19.70 -7.09 5.23
CA ASP A 77 -18.87 -8.26 4.94
C ASP A 77 -17.64 -7.79 4.17
N TYR A 78 -16.46 -8.05 4.74
CA TYR A 78 -15.19 -7.78 4.10
C TYR A 78 -14.18 -8.88 4.44
N PRO A 79 -13.25 -9.19 3.52
CA PRO A 79 -12.16 -10.12 3.82
C PRO A 79 -11.29 -9.56 4.94
N LYS A 80 -10.84 -10.42 5.87
CA LYS A 80 -9.94 -10.02 6.94
C LYS A 80 -8.66 -9.44 6.37
N ILE A 81 -8.23 -8.32 6.93
CA ILE A 81 -7.01 -7.63 6.53
C ILE A 81 -5.82 -8.43 7.10
N ASP A 82 -4.92 -8.86 6.22
CA ASP A 82 -3.61 -9.35 6.65
C ASP A 82 -2.69 -8.16 6.93
N PHE A 83 -2.62 -7.76 8.21
CA PHE A 83 -1.75 -6.68 8.65
C PHE A 83 -0.26 -7.00 8.48
N GLN A 84 0.13 -8.26 8.24
CA GLN A 84 1.52 -8.63 8.05
C GLN A 84 1.98 -8.55 6.59
N ASP A 85 1.06 -8.46 5.62
CA ASP A 85 1.41 -8.30 4.20
C ASP A 85 1.53 -6.83 3.74
N LEU A 86 1.34 -5.88 4.66
CA LEU A 86 1.36 -4.44 4.37
C LEU A 86 2.76 -3.83 4.52
N TYR A 87 3.05 -2.81 3.69
CA TYR A 87 4.20 -1.93 3.85
C TYR A 87 3.80 -0.70 4.67
N TYR A 88 4.37 -0.54 5.87
CA TYR A 88 4.03 0.57 6.78
C TYR A 88 4.87 1.84 6.56
N TYR A 89 5.89 1.75 5.69
CA TYR A 89 6.72 2.89 5.31
C TYR A 89 7.27 2.70 3.90
N SER A 90 7.12 3.75 3.11
CA SER A 90 7.67 3.90 1.78
C SER A 90 8.03 5.37 1.62
N ALA A 91 9.30 5.66 1.34
CA ALA A 91 9.76 7.00 0.99
C ALA A 91 10.32 6.96 -0.45
N PRO A 92 10.03 7.98 -1.28
CA PRO A 92 10.57 8.12 -2.63
C PRO A 92 12.04 8.55 -2.65
#